data_AF-A0A2R7KVU5-F1
#
_entry.id   AF-A0A2R7KVU5-F1
#
_cell.length_a   1.000
_cell.length_b   1.000
_cell.length_c   1.000
_cell.angle_alpha   90.00
_cell.angle_beta   90.00
_cell.angle_gamma   90.00
#
_symmetry.space_group_name_H-M   'P 1'
#
loop_
_entity.id
_entity.type
_entity.pdbx_description
1 polymer ?
#
loop_
_entity_poly.entity_id
_entity_poly.type
_entity_poly.pdbx_seq_one_letter_code
_entity_poly.pdbx_strand_id
1 'polypeptide(L)'
;MKLTFLFLFTSLLQVNASSCYGQKNLVTMNVKGVALTNVLQLIEEQTDFHFFYNRTELNISQKIVLNVKQEQLSSVLSKLFNNSTIAYQILGNQIILKKINAPEKKTENNVAVQQKHLEGIVTDKAGLPLVGVSVMIEGTNYETTTDFDGRFKFVSDYNAK
;
A
#
# COMPACT_ATOMS: atom_id res chain seq x y z
N MET A 1 45.59 5.97 -35.12
CA MET A 1 45.32 4.53 -35.35
C MET A 1 45.52 3.65 -34.11
N LYS A 2 46.49 3.91 -33.20
CA LYS A 2 46.70 3.05 -32.01
C LYS A 2 45.81 3.39 -30.80
N LEU A 3 45.47 4.66 -30.58
CA LEU A 3 44.65 5.11 -29.44
C LEU A 3 43.15 4.81 -29.62
N THR A 4 42.69 4.73 -30.88
CA THR A 4 41.30 4.38 -31.22
C THR A 4 40.97 2.92 -30.89
N PHE A 5 41.94 2.01 -30.98
CA PHE A 5 41.78 0.61 -30.53
C PHE A 5 41.67 0.49 -29.01
N LEU A 6 42.37 1.34 -28.26
CA LEU A 6 42.36 1.32 -26.80
C LEU A 6 40.97 1.72 -26.26
N PHE A 7 40.35 2.76 -26.83
CA PHE A 7 39.01 3.19 -26.45
C PHE A 7 37.90 2.19 -26.85
N LEU A 8 38.07 1.51 -27.99
CA LEU A 8 37.14 0.47 -28.46
C LEU A 8 37.16 -0.78 -27.54
N PHE A 9 38.30 -1.09 -26.93
CA PHE A 9 38.43 -2.22 -26.00
C PHE A 9 37.78 -1.93 -24.64
N THR A 10 37.87 -0.68 -24.14
CA THR A 10 37.26 -0.29 -22.87
C THR A 10 35.73 -0.17 -22.91
N SER A 11 35.14 0.03 -24.09
CA SER A 11 33.67 0.11 -24.21
C SER A 11 32.98 -1.27 -24.21
N LEU A 12 33.74 -2.36 -24.39
CA LEU A 12 33.23 -3.73 -24.37
C LEU A 12 33.14 -4.31 -22.94
N LEU A 13 33.66 -3.62 -21.93
CA LEU A 13 33.70 -4.11 -20.54
C LEU A 13 32.62 -3.52 -19.60
N GLN A 14 31.73 -2.68 -20.10
CA GLN A 14 30.70 -2.05 -19.26
C GLN A 14 29.31 -2.52 -19.67
N VAL A 15 28.84 -3.62 -19.06
CA VAL A 15 27.47 -3.84 -18.56
C VAL A 15 27.47 -5.25 -17.93
N ASN A 16 27.77 -5.32 -16.64
CA ASN A 16 27.22 -6.38 -15.81
C ASN A 16 26.04 -5.75 -15.09
N ALA A 17 24.83 -5.97 -15.61
CA ALA A 17 23.62 -5.74 -14.85
C ALA A 17 23.58 -6.82 -13.76
N SER A 18 24.21 -6.55 -12.62
CA SER A 18 23.97 -7.31 -11.40
C SER A 18 22.48 -7.20 -11.09
N SER A 19 21.75 -8.25 -11.49
CA SER A 19 20.39 -8.63 -11.14
C SER A 19 19.60 -7.52 -10.44
N CYS A 20 18.77 -6.85 -11.25
CA CYS A 20 17.68 -6.00 -10.78
C CYS A 20 17.06 -6.61 -9.52
N TYR A 21 16.95 -5.83 -8.45
CA TYR A 21 16.36 -6.22 -7.15
C TYR A 21 14.98 -6.92 -7.30
N GLY A 22 14.31 -6.77 -8.45
CA GLY A 22 13.07 -7.49 -8.80
C GLY A 22 13.21 -8.97 -9.15
N GLN A 23 14.40 -9.47 -9.51
CA GLN A 23 14.60 -10.89 -9.87
C GLN A 23 14.93 -11.80 -8.68
N LYS A 24 15.36 -11.24 -7.54
CA LYS A 24 15.85 -12.01 -6.37
C LYS A 24 14.74 -12.54 -5.44
N ASN A 25 13.50 -12.08 -5.62
CA ASN A 25 12.37 -12.39 -4.75
C ASN A 25 11.20 -13.00 -5.52
N LEU A 26 11.50 -13.85 -6.51
CA LEU A 26 10.49 -14.56 -7.28
C LEU A 26 10.11 -15.85 -6.56
N VAL A 27 8.83 -16.01 -6.26
CA VAL A 27 8.28 -17.18 -5.58
C VAL A 27 7.47 -17.99 -6.59
N THR A 28 7.68 -19.31 -6.57
CA THR A 28 6.87 -20.27 -7.32
C THR A 28 6.33 -21.31 -6.35
N MET A 29 5.01 -21.43 -6.26
CA MET A 29 4.37 -22.44 -5.43
C MET A 29 2.96 -22.75 -5.92
N ASN A 30 2.58 -24.02 -5.79
CA ASN A 30 1.22 -24.50 -6.04
C ASN A 30 0.76 -25.29 -4.81
N VAL A 31 0.02 -24.61 -3.94
CA VAL A 31 -0.47 -25.17 -2.69
C VAL A 31 -2.00 -25.23 -2.71
N LYS A 32 -2.55 -26.38 -2.33
CA LYS A 32 -3.99 -26.63 -2.29
C LYS A 32 -4.39 -27.12 -0.89
N GLY A 33 -4.95 -26.22 -0.08
CA GLY A 33 -5.43 -26.56 1.25
C GLY A 33 -4.32 -26.81 2.27
N VAL A 34 -3.19 -26.15 2.10
CA VAL A 34 -2.01 -26.28 2.95
C VAL A 34 -2.12 -25.27 4.11
N ALA A 35 -1.64 -25.64 5.30
CA ALA A 35 -1.64 -24.74 6.45
C ALA A 35 -0.80 -23.48 6.17
N LEU A 36 -1.28 -22.31 6.62
CA LEU A 36 -0.58 -21.04 6.46
C LEU A 36 0.88 -21.12 6.96
N THR A 37 1.14 -21.79 8.07
CA THR A 37 2.51 -22.03 8.58
C THR A 37 3.44 -22.60 7.51
N ASN A 38 2.99 -23.62 6.78
CA ASN A 38 3.82 -24.28 5.77
C ASN A 38 3.97 -23.39 4.53
N VAL A 39 2.94 -22.61 4.19
CA VAL A 39 3.02 -21.63 3.09
C VAL A 39 4.05 -20.55 3.39
N LEU A 40 4.07 -20.03 4.62
CA LEU A 40 5.07 -19.06 5.06
C LEU A 40 6.49 -19.67 5.00
N GLN A 41 6.66 -20.91 5.50
CA GLN A 41 7.94 -21.60 5.45
C GLN A 41 8.45 -21.79 4.01
N LEU A 42 7.59 -22.19 3.08
CA LEU A 42 7.97 -22.35 1.66
C LEU A 42 8.42 -21.03 1.02
N ILE A 43 7.92 -19.89 1.52
CA ILE A 43 8.35 -18.56 1.08
C ILE A 43 9.71 -18.21 1.69
N GLU A 44 9.95 -18.52 2.97
CA GLU A 44 11.28 -18.34 3.60
C GLU A 44 12.35 -19.24 2.97
N GLU A 45 12.00 -20.42 2.48
CA GLU A 45 12.96 -21.33 1.80
C GLU A 45 13.38 -20.81 0.41
N GLN A 46 12.53 -19.98 -0.22
CA GLN A 46 12.77 -19.43 -1.57
C GLN A 46 13.31 -17.99 -1.55
N THR A 47 13.29 -17.31 -0.40
CA THR A 47 13.60 -15.88 -0.30
C THR A 47 14.47 -15.60 0.93
N ASP A 48 15.20 -14.48 0.92
CA ASP A 48 16.03 -14.07 2.06
C ASP A 48 15.20 -13.45 3.22
N PHE A 49 13.87 -13.63 3.22
CA PHE A 49 12.96 -13.02 4.20
C PHE A 49 12.55 -13.98 5.31
N HIS A 50 12.32 -13.43 6.50
CA HIS A 50 11.81 -14.17 7.67
C HIS A 50 10.51 -13.58 8.20
N PHE A 51 9.53 -14.41 8.50
CA PHE A 51 8.24 -14.00 9.05
C PHE A 51 8.28 -13.95 10.58
N PHE A 52 7.90 -12.81 11.14
CA PHE A 52 7.70 -12.61 12.56
C PHE A 52 6.22 -12.40 12.86
N TYR A 53 5.67 -13.20 13.77
CA TYR A 53 4.25 -13.12 14.12
C TYR A 53 3.97 -13.69 15.51
N ASN A 54 2.89 -13.22 16.13
CA ASN A 54 2.43 -13.76 17.40
C ASN A 54 1.51 -14.97 17.17
N ARG A 55 1.95 -16.17 17.59
CA ARG A 55 1.20 -17.43 17.45
C ARG A 55 -0.12 -17.44 18.23
N THR A 56 -0.25 -16.66 19.30
CA THR A 56 -1.51 -16.60 20.07
C THR A 56 -2.55 -15.71 19.42
N GLU A 57 -2.15 -14.75 18.60
CA GLU A 57 -3.05 -13.80 17.95
C GLU A 57 -3.46 -14.23 16.53
N LEU A 58 -2.58 -14.95 15.82
CA LEU A 58 -2.78 -15.35 14.43
C LEU A 58 -3.14 -16.83 14.29
N ASN A 59 -4.26 -17.10 13.61
CA ASN A 59 -4.63 -18.47 13.26
C ASN A 59 -3.78 -18.97 12.08
N ILE A 60 -2.65 -19.60 12.39
CA ILE A 60 -1.70 -20.17 11.43
C ILE A 60 -2.12 -21.53 10.86
N SER A 61 -3.19 -22.12 11.40
CA SER A 61 -3.73 -23.42 10.95
C SER A 61 -4.76 -23.29 9.83
N GLN A 62 -5.07 -22.06 9.40
CA GLN A 62 -5.98 -21.84 8.29
C GLN A 62 -5.43 -22.45 7.00
N LYS A 63 -6.32 -23.04 6.20
CA LYS A 63 -5.97 -23.66 4.92
C LYS A 63 -5.91 -22.61 3.82
N ILE A 64 -4.78 -22.52 3.15
CA ILE A 64 -4.53 -21.61 2.05
C ILE A 64 -4.51 -22.38 0.72
N VAL A 65 -5.13 -21.78 -0.29
CA VAL A 65 -5.05 -22.23 -1.68
C VAL A 65 -4.39 -21.09 -2.45
N LEU A 66 -3.22 -21.34 -3.01
CA LEU A 66 -2.44 -20.34 -3.72
C LEU A 66 -1.66 -20.99 -4.85
N ASN A 67 -1.75 -20.41 -6.04
CA ASN A 67 -0.99 -20.85 -7.21
C ASN A 67 -0.30 -19.62 -7.80
N VAL A 68 1.02 -19.58 -7.70
CA VAL A 68 1.86 -18.48 -8.18
C VAL A 68 3.07 -19.05 -8.91
N LYS A 69 3.45 -18.43 -10.02
CA LYS A 69 4.57 -18.88 -10.86
C LYS A 69 5.45 -17.69 -11.18
N GLN A 70 6.69 -17.71 -10.69
CA GLN A 70 7.67 -16.63 -10.84
C GLN A 70 7.06 -15.25 -10.53
N GLU A 71 6.35 -15.15 -9.41
CA GLU A 71 5.75 -13.89 -8.98
C GLU A 71 6.60 -13.20 -7.92
N GLN A 72 6.61 -11.87 -7.93
CA GLN A 72 7.30 -11.09 -6.91
C GLN A 72 6.67 -11.33 -5.53
N LEU A 73 7.52 -11.49 -4.51
CA LEU A 73 7.10 -11.70 -3.12
C LEU A 73 6.02 -10.71 -2.65
N SER A 74 6.12 -9.43 -3.00
CA SER A 74 5.10 -8.42 -2.67
C SER A 74 3.71 -8.74 -3.27
N SER A 75 3.66 -9.22 -4.51
CA SER A 75 2.42 -9.70 -5.17
C SER A 75 1.87 -10.92 -4.45
N VAL A 76 2.74 -11.88 -4.11
CA VAL A 76 2.37 -13.11 -3.40
C VAL A 76 1.80 -12.80 -2.03
N LEU A 77 2.44 -11.94 -1.23
CA LEU A 77 1.95 -11.48 0.07
C LEU A 77 0.61 -10.76 -0.06
N SER A 78 0.46 -9.90 -1.07
CA SER A 78 -0.79 -9.21 -1.33
C SER A 78 -1.91 -10.20 -1.62
N LYS A 79 -1.69 -11.19 -2.50
CA LYS A 79 -2.68 -12.26 -2.80
C LYS A 79 -3.02 -13.11 -1.59
N LEU A 80 -2.02 -13.44 -0.78
CA LEU A 80 -2.17 -14.28 0.39
C LEU A 80 -2.97 -13.58 1.49
N PHE A 81 -2.80 -12.26 1.65
CA PHE A 81 -3.42 -11.49 2.72
C PHE A 81 -4.61 -10.60 2.32
N ASN A 82 -4.93 -10.42 1.02
CA ASN A 82 -5.98 -9.51 0.51
C ASN A 82 -7.35 -9.68 1.19
N ASN A 83 -7.72 -10.92 1.49
CA ASN A 83 -9.01 -11.26 2.13
C ASN A 83 -8.85 -11.81 3.55
N SER A 84 -7.71 -11.54 4.19
CA SER A 84 -7.39 -12.04 5.51
C SER A 84 -7.50 -10.93 6.57
N THR A 85 -7.64 -11.32 7.82
CA THR A 85 -7.53 -10.43 8.99
C THR A 85 -6.08 -10.18 9.38
N ILE A 86 -5.15 -10.30 8.43
CA ILE A 86 -3.71 -10.25 8.66
C ILE A 86 -3.12 -9.12 7.83
N ALA A 87 -2.53 -8.13 8.50
CA ALA A 87 -1.68 -7.14 7.87
C ALA A 87 -0.22 -7.59 7.93
N TYR A 88 0.57 -7.19 6.93
CA TYR A 88 2.01 -7.43 6.90
C TYR A 88 2.77 -6.11 6.78
N GLN A 89 3.97 -6.06 7.35
CA GLN A 89 4.90 -4.96 7.21
C GLN A 89 6.30 -5.50 6.93
N ILE A 90 6.97 -4.99 5.90
CA ILE A 90 8.33 -5.38 5.54
C ILE A 90 9.31 -4.39 6.19
N LEU A 91 10.23 -4.91 7.00
CA LEU A 91 11.30 -4.17 7.66
C LEU A 91 12.63 -4.85 7.36
N GLY A 92 13.38 -4.34 6.37
CA GLY A 92 14.60 -4.98 5.91
C GLY A 92 14.33 -6.36 5.32
N ASN A 93 14.85 -7.41 5.96
CA ASN A 93 14.60 -8.81 5.61
C ASN A 93 13.54 -9.49 6.50
N GLN A 94 12.86 -8.74 7.37
CA GLN A 94 11.82 -9.27 8.25
C GLN A 94 10.44 -8.86 7.75
N ILE A 95 9.50 -9.80 7.77
CA ILE A 95 8.09 -9.58 7.45
C ILE A 95 7.28 -9.77 8.73
N ILE A 96 6.79 -8.67 9.30
CA ILE A 96 5.99 -8.70 10.52
C ILE A 96 4.52 -8.88 10.16
N LEU A 97 3.89 -9.94 10.65
CA LEU A 97 2.45 -10.18 10.50
C LEU A 97 1.72 -9.75 11.77
N LYS A 98 0.66 -8.97 11.61
CA LYS A 98 -0.19 -8.48 12.71
C LYS A 98 -1.64 -8.79 12.40
N LYS A 99 -2.39 -9.20 13.41
CA LYS A 99 -3.84 -9.30 13.28
C LYS A 99 -4.43 -7.89 13.20
N ILE A 100 -5.23 -7.64 12.17
CA ILE A 100 -6.08 -6.46 12.07
C ILE A 100 -7.53 -6.90 12.20
N ASN A 101 -8.34 -6.02 12.81
CA ASN A 101 -9.78 -6.16 12.69
C ASN A 101 -10.11 -6.10 11.20
N ALA A 102 -10.92 -7.05 10.72
CA ALA A 102 -11.13 -7.31 9.30
C ALA A 102 -11.21 -5.99 8.51
N PRO A 103 -10.39 -5.81 7.47
CA PRO A 103 -10.60 -4.68 6.59
C PRO A 103 -12.01 -4.85 6.01
N GLU A 104 -12.89 -3.87 6.20
CA GLU A 104 -14.01 -3.71 5.28
C GLU A 104 -13.42 -3.82 3.88
N LYS A 105 -13.90 -4.80 3.10
CA LYS A 105 -13.39 -5.13 1.77
C LYS A 105 -12.99 -3.85 1.04
N LYS A 106 -11.68 -3.56 1.01
CA LYS A 106 -11.14 -2.62 0.03
C LYS A 106 -11.12 -3.38 -1.27
N THR A 107 -12.27 -3.43 -1.91
CA THR A 107 -12.35 -3.62 -3.36
C THR A 107 -11.25 -2.76 -3.96
N GLU A 108 -10.48 -3.35 -4.88
CA GLU A 108 -9.54 -2.65 -5.74
C GLU A 108 -10.28 -1.54 -6.51
N ASN A 109 -10.52 -0.43 -5.84
CA ASN A 109 -10.57 0.86 -6.47
C ASN A 109 -9.19 1.44 -6.19
N ASN A 110 -8.56 1.92 -7.26
CA ASN A 110 -7.43 2.83 -7.22
C ASN A 110 -7.43 3.66 -5.93
N VAL A 111 -6.25 3.93 -5.39
CA VAL A 111 -6.06 4.99 -4.39
C VAL A 111 -6.42 6.33 -5.05
N ALA A 112 -7.69 6.56 -5.32
CA ALA A 112 -8.29 7.86 -5.19
C ALA A 112 -8.53 7.97 -3.70
N VAL A 113 -7.67 8.72 -3.04
CA VAL A 113 -8.05 9.42 -1.82
C VAL A 113 -9.48 9.90 -2.04
N GLN A 114 -10.45 9.34 -1.32
CA GLN A 114 -11.84 9.75 -1.48
C GLN A 114 -11.95 11.13 -0.83
N GLN A 115 -11.56 12.13 -1.62
CA GLN A 115 -11.66 13.54 -1.33
C GLN A 115 -13.12 13.82 -0.99
N LYS A 116 -13.43 13.87 0.31
CA LYS A 116 -14.80 14.11 0.74
C LYS A 116 -15.07 15.59 0.54
N HIS A 117 -16.15 15.85 -0.18
CA HIS A 117 -16.47 17.18 -0.60
C HIS A 117 -17.36 17.86 0.45
N LEU A 118 -16.72 18.74 1.24
CA LEU A 118 -17.27 19.66 2.23
C LEU A 118 -18.04 20.83 1.60
N GLU A 119 -19.36 20.81 1.41
CA GLU A 119 -20.08 22.00 0.93
C GLU A 119 -21.21 22.45 1.86
N GLY A 120 -21.43 23.76 1.93
CA GLY A 120 -22.46 24.38 2.76
C GLY A 120 -22.66 25.86 2.43
N ILE A 121 -23.66 26.48 3.07
CA ILE A 121 -23.99 27.90 2.93
C ILE A 121 -23.93 28.54 4.32
N VAL A 122 -23.26 29.68 4.43
CA VAL A 122 -23.24 30.49 5.64
C VAL A 122 -24.24 31.62 5.50
N THR A 123 -25.20 31.70 6.43
CA THR A 123 -26.21 32.75 6.47
C THR A 123 -26.22 33.46 7.82
N ASP A 124 -26.73 34.70 7.85
CA ASP A 124 -26.98 35.44 9.08
C ASP A 124 -28.31 35.05 9.75
N LYS A 125 -28.65 35.72 10.86
CA LYS A 125 -29.89 35.47 11.61
C LYS A 125 -31.17 35.78 10.82
N ALA A 126 -31.09 36.56 9.75
CA ALA A 126 -32.19 36.90 8.86
C ALA A 126 -32.25 35.98 7.61
N GLY A 127 -31.29 35.04 7.47
CA GLY A 127 -31.20 34.10 6.35
C GLY A 127 -30.46 34.66 5.13
N LEU A 128 -29.82 35.83 5.23
CA LEU A 128 -29.03 36.41 4.14
C LEU A 128 -27.65 35.73 4.05
N PRO A 129 -27.15 35.40 2.85
CA PRO A 129 -25.85 34.76 2.68
C PRO A 129 -24.71 35.70 3.08
N LEU A 130 -23.72 35.16 3.79
CA LEU A 130 -22.55 35.89 4.24
C LEU A 130 -21.37 35.65 3.30
N VAL A 131 -20.95 36.70 2.60
CA VAL A 131 -19.87 36.69 1.62
C VAL A 131 -18.53 37.01 2.30
N GLY A 132 -17.46 36.30 1.92
CA GLY A 132 -16.11 36.65 2.37
C GLY A 132 -15.79 36.23 3.81
N VAL A 133 -16.58 35.35 4.42
CA VAL A 133 -16.32 34.87 5.78
C VAL A 133 -15.43 33.62 5.76
N SER A 134 -14.49 33.54 6.70
CA SER A 134 -13.65 32.36 6.88
C SER A 134 -14.42 31.23 7.54
N VAL A 135 -14.32 30.06 6.95
CA VAL A 135 -14.83 28.79 7.46
C VAL A 135 -13.62 27.91 7.73
N MET A 136 -13.58 27.27 8.90
CA MET A 136 -12.47 26.41 9.32
C MET A 136 -13.02 25.13 9.93
N ILE A 137 -12.38 23.99 9.64
CA ILE A 137 -12.72 22.72 10.29
C ILE A 137 -11.99 22.67 11.64
N GLU A 138 -12.76 22.62 12.72
CA GLU A 138 -12.24 22.59 14.09
C GLU A 138 -11.21 21.46 14.29
N GLY A 139 -10.06 21.81 14.87
CA GLY A 139 -8.97 20.86 15.11
C GLY A 139 -8.10 20.54 13.89
N THR A 140 -8.30 21.22 12.75
CA THR A 140 -7.46 21.08 11.55
C THR A 140 -6.96 22.43 11.05
N ASN A 141 -6.01 22.45 10.12
CA ASN A 141 -5.58 23.66 9.43
C ASN A 141 -6.33 23.90 8.10
N TYR A 142 -7.48 23.26 7.90
CA TYR A 142 -8.29 23.45 6.70
C TYR A 142 -9.19 24.67 6.86
N GLU A 143 -8.95 25.69 6.04
CA GLU A 143 -9.68 26.95 6.00
C GLU A 143 -10.10 27.28 4.55
N THR A 144 -11.29 27.86 4.38
CA THR A 144 -11.78 28.38 3.10
C THR A 144 -12.63 29.62 3.34
N THR A 145 -12.91 30.37 2.30
CA THR A 145 -13.75 31.57 2.38
C THR A 145 -15.04 31.37 1.57
N THR A 146 -16.15 31.92 2.04
CA THR A 146 -17.43 31.85 1.32
C THR A 146 -17.47 32.75 0.08
N ASP A 147 -18.20 32.30 -0.95
CA ASP A 147 -18.44 33.05 -2.19
C ASP A 147 -19.58 34.09 -2.07
N PHE A 148 -19.95 34.72 -3.19
CA PHE A 148 -21.00 35.74 -3.28
C PHE A 148 -22.39 35.25 -2.89
N ASP A 149 -22.63 33.94 -2.93
CA ASP A 149 -23.88 33.30 -2.51
C ASP A 149 -23.76 32.69 -1.11
N GLY A 150 -22.69 33.01 -0.37
CA GLY A 150 -22.40 32.48 0.95
C GLY A 150 -21.99 31.00 0.95
N ARG A 151 -21.73 30.41 -0.21
CA ARG A 151 -21.36 28.99 -0.34
C ARG A 151 -19.88 28.80 -0.06
N PHE A 152 -19.55 27.67 0.56
CA PHE A 152 -18.17 27.24 0.73
C PHE A 152 -17.99 25.81 0.24
N LYS A 153 -16.74 25.48 -0.11
CA LYS A 153 -16.37 24.21 -0.72
C LYS A 153 -14.99 23.79 -0.20
N PHE A 154 -14.90 22.63 0.44
CA PHE A 154 -13.67 22.01 0.95
C PHE A 154 -13.42 20.68 0.29
N VAL A 155 -12.14 20.40 0.08
CA VAL A 155 -11.64 19.06 -0.21
C VAL A 155 -10.78 18.67 0.98
N SER A 156 -11.26 17.73 1.80
CA SER A 156 -10.53 17.27 2.97
C SER A 156 -10.57 15.76 3.08
N ASP A 157 -9.44 15.20 3.49
CA ASP A 157 -9.29 13.77 3.81
C ASP A 157 -9.68 13.48 5.28
N TYR A 158 -10.19 14.50 5.99
CA TYR A 158 -10.58 14.42 7.39
C TYR A 158 -11.97 13.80 7.55
N ASN A 159 -12.04 12.67 8.25
CA ASN A 159 -13.31 12.07 8.67
C ASN A 159 -13.79 12.78 9.95
N ALA A 160 -14.61 13.82 9.79
CA ALA A 160 -15.36 14.37 10.91
C ALA A 160 -16.27 13.28 11.50
N LYS A 161 -16.20 13.08 12.82
CA LYS A 161 -16.98 12.11 13.59
C LYS A 161 -18.30 12.73 14.04
#